data_AF-A0A1V8UWQ7-F1
#
_entry.id   AF-A0A1V8UWQ7-F1
#
_cell.length_a   1.000
_cell.length_b   1.000
_cell.length_c   1.000
_cell.angle_alpha   90.00
_cell.angle_beta   90.00
_cell.angle_gamma   90.00
#
_symmetry.space_group_name_H-M   'P 1'
#
loop_
_entity.id
_entity.type
_entity.pdbx_description
1 polymer ?
#
loop_
_entity_poly.entity_id
_entity_poly.type
_entity_poly.pdbx_seq_one_letter_code
_entity_poly.pdbx_strand_id
1 'polypeptide(L)'
;MARVPKGATLRQSLTNGVAPDVRDPEHVLEGLLGPVRPKRVDEPASDDDPVTPELAQDIDFDGLSLEEYAKPDVATVQRNDAQAHDFEEEKQQFEGLHRDIANCDQLLLSVETYLTSFKADLAAVAQEIETLQNWSANLNTKLDNRKVVEKVLGPEVEALIIPPAVIKKLVEGNVDDVWVKALAEFERRTKLIDKKLSQPDSSSAAAESLRPLIENVSDKAVERIRDYVVAQIKALRSPNINAQIIQQKSFLRYCNVFAFLATRQPQLADEISQAYVNTMRWYYTANFARYRVSLEKMHVHVIDQTDAIALDPTKRVVKAGTPTHNTFSVGRRTDVLKTSSDSAVPAHLAEDDKSMHYLEIPFRAFNLALIDNASTEYAFLTEFFTKHTFHTTRAHFNSIFQPVFDLGLALTKSLTEQSLDALGILICVRLNQHFAFELQRRKIPALEGYINGTNMLLWPRFQQVIDIHCDSIRKFTASLPTKPAGSSALSLTTSTTSQSTAPHPLTQRFANFVHAILVLSSEAGDDEPIGSSLRRLRKEYEAFLVRSSKGVAEARKREKLLYNNYSLVSTILADTEGKMAEEVKGRFEGLREDFGVDS
;
A
#
# COMPACT_ATOMS: atom_id res chain seq x y z
N MET A 1 33.79 25.96 -2.78
CA MET A 1 34.85 26.99 -2.88
C MET A 1 35.52 26.88 -4.24
N ALA A 2 35.47 28.00 -4.97
CA ALA A 2 36.19 28.42 -6.18
C ALA A 2 36.89 27.41 -7.13
N ARG A 3 36.43 27.40 -8.40
CA ARG A 3 37.30 27.64 -9.57
C ARG A 3 36.48 28.14 -10.76
N VAL A 4 36.81 29.34 -11.22
CA VAL A 4 36.22 30.04 -12.39
C VAL A 4 36.88 29.53 -13.68
N PRO A 5 36.13 29.25 -14.76
CA PRO A 5 36.72 28.97 -16.08
C PRO A 5 36.87 30.27 -16.88
N LYS A 6 38.10 30.58 -17.29
CA LYS A 6 38.41 31.65 -18.25
C LYS A 6 38.45 31.05 -19.65
N GLY A 7 37.59 31.55 -20.55
CA GLY A 7 37.59 31.13 -21.96
C GLY A 7 36.47 31.80 -22.74
N ALA A 8 36.44 33.13 -22.76
CA ALA A 8 35.41 33.87 -23.51
C ALA A 8 35.86 35.28 -23.93
N THR A 9 37.07 35.47 -24.48
CA THR A 9 37.47 36.78 -25.04
C THR A 9 38.53 36.67 -26.16
N LEU A 10 38.41 35.71 -27.09
CA LEU A 10 39.34 35.67 -28.25
C LEU A 10 38.67 35.41 -29.60
N ARG A 11 37.33 35.39 -29.65
CA ARG A 11 36.57 35.10 -30.88
C ARG A 11 36.04 36.34 -31.60
N GLN A 12 36.39 37.55 -31.16
CA GLN A 12 35.75 38.77 -31.62
C GLN A 12 36.71 39.84 -32.17
N SER A 13 37.93 39.45 -32.56
CA SER A 13 38.95 40.37 -33.08
C SER A 13 39.54 39.99 -34.45
N LEU A 14 38.98 39.00 -35.17
CA LEU A 14 39.51 38.57 -36.48
C LEU A 14 38.53 38.75 -37.65
N THR A 15 37.47 39.52 -37.47
CA THR A 15 36.53 39.84 -38.55
C THR A 15 36.40 41.34 -38.68
N ASN A 16 37.36 41.98 -39.34
CA ASN A 16 37.18 43.28 -40.01
C ASN A 16 38.40 43.58 -40.89
N GLY A 17 38.14 43.84 -42.18
CA GLY A 17 38.97 44.71 -43.00
C GLY A 17 40.03 44.04 -43.89
N VAL A 18 39.62 43.64 -45.08
CA VAL A 18 40.47 43.66 -46.28
C VAL A 18 40.60 45.11 -46.73
N ALA A 19 41.83 45.58 -47.00
CA ALA A 19 42.27 46.48 -48.09
C ALA A 19 43.62 47.16 -47.72
N PRO A 20 44.33 47.77 -48.69
CA PRO A 20 45.03 47.15 -49.81
C PRO A 20 46.51 47.63 -49.86
N ASP A 21 47.26 47.28 -50.89
CA ASP A 21 48.62 47.81 -51.21
C ASP A 21 49.80 47.01 -50.65
N VAL A 22 49.99 45.80 -51.19
CA VAL A 22 51.32 45.20 -51.30
C VAL A 22 51.57 45.01 -52.79
N ARG A 23 52.51 45.79 -53.34
CA ARG A 23 52.90 45.75 -54.75
C ARG A 23 53.53 44.40 -55.10
N ASP A 24 53.21 43.88 -56.28
CA ASP A 24 53.73 42.60 -56.77
C ASP A 24 55.27 42.57 -56.75
N PRO A 25 55.88 41.53 -56.16
CA PRO A 25 57.33 41.45 -55.93
C PRO A 25 58.15 41.42 -57.23
N GLU A 26 57.54 41.05 -58.35
CA GLU A 26 58.16 41.01 -59.67
C GLU A 26 58.42 42.42 -60.24
N HIS A 27 57.54 43.38 -59.93
CA HIS A 27 57.68 44.77 -60.37
C HIS A 27 58.75 45.55 -59.59
N VAL A 28 59.05 45.09 -58.36
CA VAL A 28 60.14 45.62 -57.51
C VAL A 28 61.50 45.09 -57.97
N LEU A 29 61.54 43.86 -58.49
CA LEU A 29 62.76 43.25 -59.04
C LEU A 29 63.15 43.84 -60.41
N GLU A 30 62.17 44.20 -61.26
CA GLU A 30 62.44 44.91 -62.53
C GLU A 30 62.97 46.35 -62.32
N GLY A 31 62.60 47.00 -61.21
CA GLY A 31 63.10 48.32 -60.85
C GLY A 31 64.53 48.34 -60.28
N LEU A 32 65.00 47.22 -59.72
CA LEU A 32 66.32 47.10 -59.10
C LEU A 32 67.42 46.65 -60.07
N LEU A 33 67.07 45.97 -61.18
CA LEU A 33 68.07 45.35 -62.07
C LEU A 33 68.45 46.18 -63.31
N GLY A 34 67.66 47.18 -63.72
CA GLY A 34 68.00 48.06 -64.85
C GLY A 34 68.14 47.34 -66.21
N PRO A 35 68.02 48.05 -67.35
CA PRO A 35 67.92 47.39 -68.66
C PRO A 35 69.29 46.95 -69.20
N VAL A 36 69.53 45.64 -69.28
CA VAL A 36 70.67 45.05 -69.99
C VAL A 36 70.42 45.09 -71.50
N ARG A 37 71.25 45.82 -72.25
CA ARG A 37 71.22 45.88 -73.72
C ARG A 37 71.78 44.59 -74.33
N PRO A 38 71.22 44.08 -75.45
CA PRO A 38 71.64 42.84 -76.06
C PRO A 38 72.88 43.04 -76.95
N LYS A 39 73.85 42.12 -76.88
CA LYS A 39 74.89 41.98 -77.90
C LYS A 39 74.71 40.66 -78.63
N ARG A 40 74.78 40.75 -79.96
CA ARG A 40 74.53 39.72 -80.97
C ARG A 40 75.56 38.59 -80.94
N VAL A 41 75.02 37.43 -81.30
CA VAL A 41 75.60 36.23 -81.93
C VAL A 41 76.78 36.57 -82.86
N ASP A 42 77.91 35.88 -82.70
CA ASP A 42 78.52 35.04 -83.74
C ASP A 42 79.90 34.48 -83.30
N GLU A 43 80.11 33.23 -83.68
CA GLU A 43 81.35 32.44 -83.81
C GLU A 43 81.82 31.48 -82.69
N PRO A 44 82.33 30.29 -83.10
CA PRO A 44 82.32 29.08 -82.29
C PRO A 44 83.73 28.61 -81.85
N ALA A 45 83.74 27.65 -80.93
CA ALA A 45 84.75 26.60 -80.71
C ALA A 45 86.23 27.00 -80.62
N SER A 46 86.87 26.67 -79.50
CA SER A 46 87.86 25.59 -79.47
C SER A 46 88.38 25.34 -78.06
N ASP A 47 88.68 24.07 -77.79
CA ASP A 47 89.61 23.58 -76.78
C ASP A 47 90.94 24.36 -76.79
N ASP A 48 91.59 24.43 -75.63
CA ASP A 48 93.04 24.57 -75.38
C ASP A 48 93.20 24.95 -73.89
N ASP A 49 94.17 24.52 -73.10
CA ASP A 49 95.19 23.46 -73.16
C ASP A 49 95.85 23.48 -71.75
N PRO A 50 96.55 22.43 -71.30
CA PRO A 50 97.24 22.40 -70.01
C PRO A 50 98.61 23.11 -70.11
N VAL A 51 98.87 24.08 -69.24
CA VAL A 51 100.15 24.81 -69.23
C VAL A 51 101.23 23.99 -68.51
N THR A 52 102.15 23.40 -69.29
CA THR A 52 103.51 23.02 -68.89
C THR A 52 104.53 24.02 -69.48
N PRO A 53 105.74 24.15 -68.91
CA PRO A 53 106.55 25.37 -68.98
C PRO A 53 107.36 25.48 -70.27
N GLU A 54 107.37 26.66 -70.91
CA GLU A 54 108.30 26.99 -72.00
C GLU A 54 109.66 27.43 -71.45
N LEU A 55 110.70 26.64 -71.73
CA LEU A 55 112.10 27.07 -71.65
C LEU A 55 112.41 27.95 -72.88
N ALA A 56 112.78 29.21 -72.64
CA ALA A 56 113.33 30.08 -73.68
C ALA A 56 114.66 29.50 -74.20
N GLN A 57 114.73 29.32 -75.53
CA GLN A 57 115.75 28.53 -76.21
C GLN A 57 117.04 29.27 -76.60
N ASP A 58 117.21 30.56 -76.35
CA ASP A 58 118.46 31.26 -76.66
C ASP A 58 118.78 32.30 -75.58
N ILE A 59 119.65 31.92 -74.64
CA ILE A 59 120.26 32.80 -73.65
C ILE A 59 121.67 33.12 -74.15
N ASP A 60 121.95 34.42 -74.34
CA ASP A 60 123.24 34.91 -74.78
C ASP A 60 124.23 34.91 -73.60
N PHE A 61 125.28 34.08 -73.67
CA PHE A 61 126.26 33.85 -72.60
C PHE A 61 127.59 34.59 -72.82
N ASP A 62 127.58 35.71 -73.56
CA ASP A 62 128.65 36.73 -73.63
C ASP A 62 130.10 36.17 -73.68
N GLY A 63 130.29 35.05 -74.39
CA GLY A 63 131.58 34.41 -74.64
C GLY A 63 132.22 33.59 -73.51
N LEU A 64 131.48 33.15 -72.47
CA LEU A 64 132.01 32.36 -71.34
C LEU A 64 131.27 31.03 -71.14
N SER A 65 131.95 30.03 -70.55
CA SER A 65 131.43 28.66 -70.44
C SER A 65 130.40 28.48 -69.30
N LEU A 66 129.38 27.66 -69.52
CA LEU A 66 128.21 27.47 -68.64
C LEU A 66 128.52 27.03 -67.19
N GLU A 67 129.71 26.53 -66.90
CA GLU A 67 130.14 26.18 -65.54
C GLU A 67 130.67 27.39 -64.72
N GLU A 68 130.98 28.52 -65.37
CA GLU A 68 131.47 29.74 -64.73
C GLU A 68 130.35 30.75 -64.37
N TYR A 69 129.18 30.67 -65.03
CA TYR A 69 128.01 31.51 -64.75
C TYR A 69 127.18 31.05 -63.53
N ALA A 70 127.34 29.80 -63.08
CA ALA A 70 126.55 29.21 -62.01
C ALA A 70 127.11 29.41 -60.59
N LYS A 71 128.02 30.37 -60.37
CA LYS A 71 128.52 30.74 -59.03
C LYS A 71 128.07 32.16 -58.65
N PRO A 72 127.51 32.38 -57.44
CA PRO A 72 126.82 33.61 -57.08
C PRO A 72 127.78 34.77 -56.73
N ASP A 73 127.51 35.96 -57.28
CA ASP A 73 128.16 37.22 -56.93
C ASP A 73 127.35 37.97 -55.85
N VAL A 74 127.99 38.30 -54.72
CA VAL A 74 127.37 38.68 -53.44
C VAL A 74 127.13 40.19 -53.30
N ALA A 75 127.02 40.95 -54.39
CA ALA A 75 127.06 42.42 -54.33
C ALA A 75 125.71 43.14 -54.49
N THR A 76 124.61 42.46 -54.80
CA THR A 76 123.33 43.13 -55.16
C THR A 76 122.27 43.16 -54.05
N VAL A 77 122.57 42.67 -52.86
CA VAL A 77 121.59 42.52 -51.76
C VAL A 77 121.36 43.81 -50.95
N GLN A 78 122.18 44.86 -51.08
CA GLN A 78 122.14 46.00 -50.16
C GLN A 78 121.32 47.23 -50.62
N ARG A 79 120.54 47.16 -51.72
CA ARG A 79 119.81 48.35 -52.26
C ARG A 79 118.29 48.34 -52.10
N ASN A 80 117.69 47.28 -51.53
CA ASN A 80 116.23 47.09 -51.49
C ASN A 80 115.52 47.54 -50.20
N ASP A 81 116.24 48.05 -49.20
CA ASP A 81 115.64 48.32 -47.87
C ASP A 81 114.79 49.60 -47.78
N ALA A 82 114.82 50.50 -48.79
CA ALA A 82 114.10 51.78 -48.72
C ALA A 82 112.68 51.78 -49.33
N GLN A 83 112.32 50.81 -50.18
CA GLN A 83 110.97 50.70 -50.77
C GLN A 83 110.02 49.77 -49.98
N ALA A 84 110.54 49.02 -49.01
CA ALA A 84 109.75 48.13 -48.18
C ALA A 84 108.82 48.87 -47.20
N HIS A 85 109.15 50.11 -46.82
CA HIS A 85 108.43 50.81 -45.75
C HIS A 85 107.07 51.40 -46.19
N ASP A 86 106.93 51.87 -47.44
CA ASP A 86 105.66 52.40 -47.97
C ASP A 86 104.64 51.28 -48.31
N PHE A 87 105.12 50.12 -48.78
CA PHE A 87 104.26 48.95 -49.02
C PHE A 87 103.72 48.33 -47.71
N GLU A 88 104.47 48.44 -46.60
CA GLU A 88 104.03 47.93 -45.31
C GLU A 88 102.89 48.78 -44.70
N GLU A 89 102.86 50.10 -44.96
CA GLU A 89 101.77 50.98 -44.51
C GLU A 89 100.46 50.77 -45.30
N GLU A 90 100.52 50.65 -46.63
CA GLU A 90 99.32 50.36 -47.45
C GLU A 90 98.78 48.95 -47.18
N LYS A 91 99.66 47.97 -46.95
CA LYS A 91 99.29 46.61 -46.54
C LYS A 91 98.54 46.59 -45.21
N GLN A 92 98.94 47.40 -44.23
CA GLN A 92 98.21 47.51 -42.95
C GLN A 92 96.80 48.08 -43.13
N GLN A 93 96.59 49.01 -44.07
CA GLN A 93 95.26 49.54 -44.37
C GLN A 93 94.36 48.50 -45.08
N PHE A 94 94.91 47.74 -46.03
CA PHE A 94 94.18 46.65 -46.68
C PHE A 94 93.92 45.47 -45.74
N GLU A 95 94.85 45.16 -44.82
CA GLU A 95 94.63 44.19 -43.74
C GLU A 95 93.53 44.67 -42.78
N GLY A 96 93.46 45.97 -42.49
CA GLY A 96 92.38 46.60 -41.73
C GLY A 96 91.01 46.46 -42.40
N LEU A 97 90.92 46.80 -43.70
CA LEU A 97 89.68 46.66 -44.48
C LEU A 97 89.27 45.19 -44.63
N HIS A 98 90.22 44.29 -44.86
CA HIS A 98 89.95 42.86 -44.92
C HIS A 98 89.42 42.33 -43.59
N ARG A 99 89.94 42.84 -42.46
CA ARG A 99 89.41 42.52 -41.13
C ARG A 99 88.00 43.04 -40.94
N ASP A 100 87.68 44.24 -41.42
CA ASP A 100 86.33 44.80 -41.31
C ASP A 100 85.32 44.10 -42.22
N ILE A 101 85.71 43.69 -43.43
CA ILE A 101 84.89 42.85 -44.31
C ILE A 101 84.69 41.47 -43.70
N ALA A 102 85.74 40.85 -43.14
CA ALA A 102 85.62 39.59 -42.44
C ALA A 102 84.69 39.67 -41.21
N ASN A 103 84.72 40.80 -40.49
CA ASN A 103 83.79 41.06 -39.38
C ASN A 103 82.34 41.23 -39.85
N CYS A 104 82.12 41.93 -40.97
CA CYS A 104 80.79 42.07 -41.58
C CYS A 104 80.26 40.73 -42.10
N ASP A 105 81.11 39.92 -42.74
CA ASP A 105 80.75 38.56 -43.16
C ASP A 105 80.44 37.67 -41.97
N GLN A 106 81.19 37.78 -40.88
CA GLN A 106 80.90 37.04 -39.64
C GLN A 106 79.56 37.49 -39.01
N LEU A 107 79.22 38.78 -39.07
CA LEU A 107 77.92 39.29 -38.64
C LEU A 107 76.79 38.80 -39.55
N LEU A 108 76.97 38.83 -40.87
CA LEU A 108 76.00 38.30 -41.83
C LEU A 108 75.80 36.80 -41.64
N LEU A 109 76.87 36.04 -41.41
CA LEU A 109 76.81 34.62 -41.08
C LEU A 109 76.02 34.39 -39.79
N SER A 110 76.16 35.27 -38.79
CA SER A 110 75.39 35.19 -37.54
C SER A 110 73.89 35.48 -37.74
N VAL A 111 73.55 36.45 -38.60
CA VAL A 111 72.16 36.79 -38.94
C VAL A 111 71.53 35.70 -39.80
N GLU A 112 72.28 35.15 -40.76
CA GLU A 112 71.86 34.01 -41.56
C GLU A 112 71.61 32.79 -40.67
N THR A 113 72.52 32.50 -39.73
CA THR A 113 72.36 31.40 -38.78
C THR A 113 71.11 31.62 -37.91
N TYR A 114 70.88 32.84 -37.42
CA TYR A 114 69.72 33.17 -36.60
C TYR A 114 68.39 33.09 -37.38
N LEU A 115 68.35 33.58 -38.63
CA LEU A 115 67.15 33.47 -39.46
C LEU A 115 66.88 32.03 -39.90
N THR A 116 67.93 31.25 -40.13
CA THR A 116 67.82 29.82 -40.45
C THR A 116 67.33 29.03 -39.24
N SER A 117 67.83 29.33 -38.03
CA SER A 117 67.32 28.73 -36.80
C SER A 117 65.89 29.17 -36.50
N PHE A 118 65.56 30.45 -36.68
CA PHE A 118 64.20 30.94 -36.46
C PHE A 118 63.20 30.33 -37.45
N LYS A 119 63.59 30.14 -38.72
CA LYS A 119 62.79 29.42 -39.70
C LYS A 119 62.60 27.95 -39.31
N ALA A 120 63.65 27.30 -38.81
CA ALA A 120 63.57 25.92 -38.33
C ALA A 120 62.64 25.81 -37.10
N ASP A 121 62.73 26.75 -36.16
CA ASP A 121 61.87 26.82 -34.97
C ASP A 121 60.41 27.07 -35.35
N LEU A 122 60.14 27.96 -36.32
CA LEU A 122 58.78 28.25 -36.77
C LEU A 122 58.18 27.07 -37.53
N ALA A 123 59.00 26.33 -38.30
CA ALA A 123 58.59 25.07 -38.92
C ALA A 123 58.32 23.99 -37.87
N ALA A 124 59.14 23.89 -36.83
CA ALA A 124 58.94 22.96 -35.72
C ALA A 124 57.65 23.27 -34.95
N VAL A 125 57.41 24.54 -34.61
CA VAL A 125 56.18 24.98 -33.93
C VAL A 125 54.95 24.78 -34.82
N ALA A 126 55.03 25.05 -36.13
CA ALA A 126 53.93 24.80 -37.04
C ALA A 126 53.59 23.29 -37.11
N GLN A 127 54.61 22.43 -37.14
CA GLN A 127 54.45 20.99 -37.09
C GLN A 127 53.87 20.51 -35.74
N GLU A 128 54.28 21.10 -34.62
CA GLU A 128 53.68 20.84 -33.31
C GLU A 128 52.21 21.26 -33.24
N ILE A 129 51.85 22.41 -33.82
CA ILE A 129 50.45 22.86 -33.86
C ILE A 129 49.62 21.95 -34.77
N GLU A 130 50.15 21.54 -35.91
CA GLU A 130 49.47 20.61 -36.82
C GLU A 130 49.27 19.23 -36.16
N THR A 131 50.30 18.71 -35.48
CA THR A 131 50.20 17.46 -34.73
C THR A 131 49.21 17.57 -33.58
N LEU A 132 49.17 18.69 -32.85
CA LEU A 132 48.17 18.94 -31.80
C LEU A 132 46.75 19.06 -32.36
N GLN A 133 46.56 19.73 -33.50
CA GLN A 133 45.26 19.82 -34.16
C GLN A 133 44.78 18.45 -34.64
N ASN A 134 45.65 17.69 -35.28
CA ASN A 134 45.36 16.32 -35.71
C ASN A 134 45.05 15.42 -34.51
N TRP A 135 45.79 15.57 -33.41
CA TRP A 135 45.54 14.82 -32.18
C TRP A 135 44.22 15.22 -31.54
N SER A 136 43.90 16.52 -31.48
CA SER A 136 42.62 17.03 -30.98
C SER A 136 41.44 16.53 -31.83
N ALA A 137 41.56 16.55 -33.16
CA ALA A 137 40.54 16.03 -34.07
C ALA A 137 40.34 14.52 -33.86
N ASN A 138 41.41 13.74 -33.74
CA ASN A 138 41.37 12.30 -33.45
C ASN A 138 40.75 12.01 -32.08
N LEU A 139 41.06 12.81 -31.06
CA LEU A 139 40.50 12.63 -29.73
C LEU A 139 39.01 12.98 -29.72
N ASN A 140 38.60 13.98 -30.48
CA ASN A 140 37.20 14.35 -30.63
C ASN A 140 36.40 13.27 -31.38
N THR A 141 36.94 12.68 -32.45
CA THR A 141 36.28 11.57 -33.14
C THR A 141 36.19 10.32 -32.25
N LYS A 142 37.23 10.01 -31.46
CA LYS A 142 37.19 8.94 -30.45
C LYS A 142 36.14 9.20 -29.38
N LEU A 143 36.01 10.43 -28.92
CA LEU A 143 35.02 10.82 -27.93
C LEU A 143 33.60 10.72 -28.48
N ASP A 144 33.37 11.12 -29.72
CA ASP A 144 32.06 11.01 -30.38
C ASP A 144 31.68 9.54 -30.61
N ASN A 145 32.61 8.72 -31.10
CA ASN A 145 32.41 7.27 -31.21
C ASN A 145 32.07 6.64 -29.86
N ARG A 146 32.75 7.03 -28.78
CA ARG A 146 32.45 6.55 -27.42
C ARG A 146 31.07 6.98 -26.94
N LYS A 147 30.65 8.22 -27.22
CA LYS A 147 29.29 8.70 -26.88
C LYS A 147 28.21 7.94 -27.62
N VAL A 148 28.42 7.64 -28.90
CA VAL A 148 27.47 6.83 -29.68
C VAL A 148 27.37 5.42 -29.09
N VAL A 149 28.51 4.79 -28.77
CA VAL A 149 28.53 3.47 -28.11
C VAL A 149 27.87 3.52 -26.73
N GLU A 150 28.16 4.52 -25.91
CA GLU A 150 27.56 4.70 -24.58
C GLU A 150 26.04 4.85 -24.68
N LYS A 151 25.55 5.60 -25.69
CA LYS A 151 24.12 5.79 -25.94
C LYS A 151 23.39 4.50 -26.29
N VAL A 152 24.06 3.55 -26.93
CA VAL A 152 23.50 2.25 -27.33
C VAL A 152 23.68 1.21 -26.22
N LEU A 153 24.88 1.09 -25.66
CA LEU A 153 25.24 0.06 -24.69
C LEU A 153 24.78 0.39 -23.27
N GLY A 154 24.76 1.67 -22.90
CA GLY A 154 24.37 2.14 -21.56
C GLY A 154 22.99 1.65 -21.14
N PRO A 155 21.92 1.89 -21.93
CA PRO A 155 20.58 1.42 -21.62
C PRO A 155 20.47 -0.11 -21.53
N GLU A 156 21.21 -0.84 -22.37
CA GLU A 156 21.22 -2.31 -22.35
C GLU A 156 21.89 -2.86 -21.08
N VAL A 157 23.02 -2.27 -20.69
CA VAL A 157 23.76 -2.63 -19.48
C VAL A 157 22.95 -2.25 -18.23
N GLU A 158 22.40 -1.04 -18.17
CA GLU A 158 21.55 -0.61 -17.06
C GLU A 158 20.31 -1.49 -16.89
N ALA A 159 19.72 -1.98 -17.99
CA ALA A 159 18.59 -2.89 -17.94
C ALA A 159 18.95 -4.27 -17.36
N LEU A 160 20.18 -4.74 -17.56
CA LEU A 160 20.65 -6.05 -17.10
C LEU A 160 21.28 -6.03 -15.69
N ILE A 161 21.67 -4.86 -15.18
CA ILE A 161 22.32 -4.74 -13.88
C ILE A 161 21.30 -4.86 -12.74
N ILE A 162 21.59 -5.77 -11.81
CA ILE A 162 21.01 -5.81 -10.48
C ILE A 162 22.05 -5.24 -9.50
N PRO A 163 21.77 -4.13 -8.79
CA PRO A 163 22.75 -3.53 -7.89
C PRO A 163 23.21 -4.52 -6.79
N PRO A 164 24.52 -4.73 -6.59
CA PRO A 164 25.03 -5.65 -5.55
C PRO A 164 24.58 -5.27 -4.14
N ALA A 165 24.34 -3.98 -3.89
CA ALA A 165 23.78 -3.50 -2.63
C ALA A 165 22.37 -4.04 -2.35
N VAL A 166 21.54 -4.21 -3.39
CA VAL A 166 20.19 -4.81 -3.27
C VAL A 166 20.31 -6.29 -2.95
N ILE A 167 21.22 -7.01 -3.61
CA ILE A 167 21.47 -8.44 -3.37
C ILE A 167 21.97 -8.66 -1.93
N LYS A 168 22.99 -7.90 -1.51
CA LYS A 168 23.55 -7.99 -0.15
C LYS A 168 22.48 -7.71 0.90
N LYS A 169 21.63 -6.71 0.68
CA LYS A 169 20.52 -6.40 1.59
C LYS A 169 19.46 -7.51 1.62
N LEU A 170 19.19 -8.16 0.50
CA LEU A 170 18.22 -9.26 0.44
C LEU A 170 18.72 -10.50 1.21
N VAL A 171 20.02 -10.78 1.09
CA VAL A 171 20.67 -11.97 1.70
C VAL A 171 20.99 -11.76 3.17
N GLU A 172 21.58 -10.63 3.55
CA GLU A 172 22.11 -10.38 4.91
C GLU A 172 21.22 -9.45 5.75
N GLY A 173 20.34 -8.68 5.12
CA GLY A 173 19.55 -7.66 5.80
C GLY A 173 18.38 -8.20 6.63
N ASN A 174 17.96 -7.38 7.60
CA ASN A 174 16.71 -7.57 8.32
C ASN A 174 15.50 -7.22 7.44
N VAL A 175 14.37 -7.86 7.69
CA VAL A 175 13.11 -7.64 6.95
C VAL A 175 12.43 -6.36 7.47
N ASP A 176 12.96 -5.22 7.03
CA ASP A 176 12.43 -3.88 7.32
C ASP A 176 11.78 -3.27 6.05
N ASP A 177 11.15 -2.09 6.15
CA ASP A 177 10.59 -1.38 4.97
C ASP A 177 11.59 -1.22 3.82
N VAL A 178 12.86 -1.01 4.15
CA VAL A 178 13.91 -0.84 3.14
C VAL A 178 14.22 -2.16 2.44
N TRP A 179 14.05 -3.29 3.13
CA TRP A 179 14.16 -4.62 2.53
C TRP A 179 12.99 -4.89 1.59
N VAL A 180 11.76 -4.48 1.93
CA VAL A 180 10.60 -4.58 1.02
C VAL A 180 10.81 -3.78 -0.26
N LYS A 181 11.34 -2.55 -0.14
CA LYS A 181 11.68 -1.72 -1.30
C LYS A 181 12.77 -2.37 -2.15
N ALA A 182 13.77 -2.99 -1.52
CA ALA A 182 14.82 -3.72 -2.20
C ALA A 182 14.26 -4.95 -2.94
N LEU A 183 13.32 -5.69 -2.34
CA LEU A 183 12.63 -6.82 -2.97
C LEU A 183 11.78 -6.36 -4.17
N ALA A 184 11.05 -5.25 -4.04
CA ALA A 184 10.24 -4.71 -5.15
C ALA A 184 11.11 -4.25 -6.33
N GLU A 185 12.26 -3.62 -6.05
CA GLU A 185 13.23 -3.27 -7.09
C GLU A 185 13.83 -4.52 -7.75
N PHE A 186 14.16 -5.55 -6.95
CA PHE A 186 14.64 -6.84 -7.46
C PHE A 186 13.59 -7.54 -8.36
N GLU A 187 12.31 -7.53 -7.95
CA GLU A 187 11.23 -8.12 -8.74
C GLU A 187 11.01 -7.35 -10.06
N ARG A 188 11.04 -6.01 -10.02
CA ARG A 188 10.93 -5.16 -11.20
C ARG A 188 12.04 -5.44 -12.21
N ARG A 189 13.29 -5.56 -11.72
CA ARG A 189 14.47 -5.87 -12.54
C ARG A 189 14.39 -7.28 -13.12
N THR A 190 14.03 -8.26 -12.31
CA THR A 190 13.84 -9.65 -12.76
C THR A 190 12.80 -9.74 -13.88
N LYS A 191 11.64 -9.07 -13.74
CA LYS A 191 10.61 -9.02 -14.79
C LYS A 191 11.10 -8.39 -16.10
N LEU A 192 11.95 -7.36 -16.01
CA LEU A 192 12.55 -6.74 -17.20
C LEU A 192 13.53 -7.69 -17.90
N ILE A 193 14.33 -8.42 -17.14
CA ILE A 193 15.27 -9.41 -17.66
C ILE A 193 14.53 -10.58 -18.30
N ASP A 194 13.49 -11.12 -17.64
CA ASP A 194 12.65 -12.20 -18.19
C ASP A 194 11.94 -11.77 -19.49
N LYS A 195 11.46 -10.52 -19.57
CA LYS A 195 10.84 -9.95 -20.78
C LYS A 195 11.85 -9.81 -21.93
N LYS A 196 13.10 -9.43 -21.63
CA LYS A 196 14.18 -9.36 -22.63
C LYS A 196 14.61 -10.74 -23.11
N LEU A 197 14.67 -11.73 -22.22
CA LEU A 197 14.94 -13.14 -22.57
C LEU A 197 13.87 -13.74 -23.48
N SER A 198 12.62 -13.28 -23.34
CA SER A 198 11.49 -13.74 -24.16
C SER A 198 11.46 -13.12 -25.57
N GLN A 199 12.28 -12.10 -25.85
CA GLN A 199 12.37 -11.49 -27.18
C GLN A 199 13.42 -12.22 -28.04
N PRO A 200 13.05 -12.71 -29.24
CA PRO A 200 13.92 -13.54 -30.07
C PRO A 200 15.16 -12.82 -30.64
N ASP A 201 15.17 -11.48 -30.71
CA ASP A 201 16.25 -10.70 -31.31
C ASP A 201 17.36 -10.29 -30.31
N SER A 202 17.26 -10.69 -29.03
CA SER A 202 18.15 -10.18 -27.96
C SER A 202 18.50 -11.23 -26.90
N SER A 203 18.62 -12.51 -27.27
CA SER A 203 19.14 -13.56 -26.39
C SER A 203 20.64 -13.35 -26.13
N SER A 204 20.95 -12.37 -25.28
CA SER A 204 22.31 -12.12 -24.82
C SER A 204 22.71 -13.26 -23.89
N ALA A 205 23.84 -13.91 -24.16
CA ALA A 205 24.43 -14.92 -23.27
C ALA A 205 24.62 -14.38 -21.83
N ALA A 206 24.74 -13.06 -21.66
CA ALA A 206 24.80 -12.41 -20.36
C ALA A 206 23.47 -12.50 -19.59
N ALA A 207 22.33 -12.47 -20.28
CA ALA A 207 21.00 -12.61 -19.66
C ALA A 207 20.76 -14.05 -19.18
N GLU A 208 21.14 -15.04 -20.00
CA GLU A 208 21.10 -16.46 -19.60
C GLU A 208 22.04 -16.76 -18.42
N SER A 209 23.23 -16.16 -18.40
CA SER A 209 24.17 -16.29 -17.28
C SER A 209 23.66 -15.70 -15.98
N LEU A 210 22.74 -14.73 -16.03
CA LEU A 210 22.15 -14.10 -14.84
C LEU A 210 21.01 -14.91 -14.23
N ARG A 211 20.41 -15.82 -15.01
CA ARG A 211 19.29 -16.67 -14.57
C ARG A 211 19.59 -17.48 -13.30
N PRO A 212 20.70 -18.24 -13.19
CA PRO A 212 21.01 -18.97 -11.96
C PRO A 212 21.23 -18.04 -10.75
N LEU A 213 21.77 -16.83 -10.97
CA LEU A 213 21.92 -15.85 -9.90
C LEU A 213 20.56 -15.34 -9.41
N ILE A 214 19.63 -15.04 -10.34
CA ILE A 214 18.27 -14.62 -10.01
C ILE A 214 17.54 -15.72 -9.26
N GLU A 215 17.67 -16.98 -9.67
CA GLU A 215 17.08 -18.14 -9.00
C GLU A 215 17.63 -18.27 -7.57
N ASN A 216 18.95 -18.29 -7.38
CA ASN A 216 19.57 -18.38 -6.06
C ASN A 216 19.16 -17.23 -5.11
N VAL A 217 19.13 -16.00 -5.63
CA VAL A 217 18.71 -14.82 -4.85
C VAL A 217 17.22 -14.87 -4.53
N SER A 218 16.40 -15.37 -5.45
CA SER A 218 14.97 -15.58 -5.24
C SER A 218 14.72 -16.65 -4.19
N ASP A 219 15.40 -17.79 -4.24
CA ASP A 219 15.28 -18.87 -3.27
C ASP A 219 15.68 -18.41 -1.86
N LYS A 220 16.78 -17.65 -1.77
CA LYS A 220 17.20 -17.06 -0.50
C LYS A 220 16.17 -16.05 0.01
N ALA A 221 15.58 -15.25 -0.86
CA ALA A 221 14.49 -14.35 -0.48
C ALA A 221 13.28 -15.13 0.04
N VAL A 222 12.86 -16.21 -0.65
CA VAL A 222 11.76 -17.08 -0.20
C VAL A 222 12.03 -17.67 1.19
N GLU A 223 13.24 -18.17 1.45
CA GLU A 223 13.65 -18.69 2.76
C GLU A 223 13.49 -17.62 3.86
N ARG A 224 13.97 -16.39 3.61
CA ARG A 224 13.89 -15.27 4.57
C ARG A 224 12.45 -14.84 4.82
N ILE A 225 11.62 -14.79 3.78
CA ILE A 225 10.20 -14.45 3.88
C ILE A 225 9.47 -15.50 4.70
N ARG A 226 9.69 -16.78 4.40
CA ARG A 226 9.12 -17.90 5.14
C ARG A 226 9.46 -17.77 6.62
N ASP A 227 10.74 -17.59 6.96
CA ASP A 227 11.18 -17.52 8.34
C ASP A 227 10.55 -16.33 9.09
N TYR A 228 10.45 -15.17 8.42
CA TYR A 228 9.76 -14.00 8.97
C TYR A 228 8.27 -14.26 9.20
N VAL A 229 7.54 -14.75 8.19
CA VAL A 229 6.09 -15.00 8.29
C VAL A 229 5.79 -16.06 9.34
N VAL A 230 6.58 -17.14 9.39
CA VAL A 230 6.45 -18.19 10.42
C VAL A 230 6.74 -17.62 11.81
N ALA A 231 7.73 -16.73 11.97
CA ALA A 231 7.98 -16.06 13.24
C ALA A 231 6.79 -15.17 13.66
N GLN A 232 6.18 -14.44 12.73
CA GLN A 232 4.98 -13.64 13.01
C GLN A 232 3.77 -14.52 13.37
N ILE A 233 3.56 -15.66 12.68
CA ILE A 233 2.51 -16.62 13.02
C ILE A 233 2.72 -17.20 14.42
N LYS A 234 3.97 -17.48 14.80
CA LYS A 234 4.31 -17.93 16.16
C LYS A 234 4.03 -16.84 17.20
N ALA A 235 4.29 -15.56 16.88
CA ALA A 235 4.00 -14.44 17.77
C ALA A 235 2.49 -14.28 18.08
N LEU A 236 1.60 -14.68 17.15
CA LEU A 236 0.15 -14.70 17.39
C LEU A 236 -0.27 -15.69 18.49
N ARG A 237 0.57 -16.68 18.82
CA ARG A 237 0.31 -17.65 19.89
C ARG A 237 0.69 -17.15 21.27
N SER A 238 1.38 -16.01 21.36
CA SER A 238 1.81 -15.46 22.65
C SER A 238 0.60 -14.96 23.45
N PRO A 239 0.51 -15.31 24.75
CA PRO A 239 -0.60 -14.89 25.59
C PRO A 239 -0.61 -13.36 25.75
N ASN A 240 -1.82 -12.78 25.87
CA ASN A 240 -2.08 -11.35 26.08
C ASN A 240 -1.74 -10.41 24.92
N ILE A 241 -1.45 -10.94 23.72
CA ILE A 241 -1.29 -10.10 22.53
C ILE A 241 -2.63 -9.98 21.79
N ASN A 242 -3.01 -8.75 21.47
CA ASN A 242 -4.11 -8.49 20.54
C ASN A 242 -3.65 -8.87 19.13
N ALA A 243 -4.24 -9.92 18.56
CA ALA A 243 -3.89 -10.42 17.23
C ALA A 243 -4.02 -9.35 16.14
N GLN A 244 -4.98 -8.42 16.29
CA GLN A 244 -5.21 -7.33 15.35
C GLN A 244 -4.01 -6.38 15.25
N ILE A 245 -3.27 -6.16 16.34
CA ILE A 245 -2.08 -5.30 16.33
C ILE A 245 -0.97 -5.93 15.49
N ILE A 246 -0.76 -7.25 15.63
CA ILE A 246 0.24 -7.98 14.83
C ILE A 246 -0.19 -8.02 13.36
N GLN A 247 -1.47 -8.29 13.08
CA GLN A 247 -2.02 -8.28 11.72
C GLN A 247 -1.74 -6.95 11.01
N GLN A 248 -2.07 -5.82 11.66
CA GLN A 248 -1.87 -4.49 11.06
C GLN A 248 -0.40 -4.09 10.94
N LYS A 249 0.40 -4.29 12.00
CA LYS A 249 1.79 -3.80 12.03
C LYS A 249 2.79 -4.70 11.31
N SER A 250 2.57 -6.03 11.33
CA SER A 250 3.55 -7.02 10.89
C SER A 250 3.14 -7.82 9.65
N PHE A 251 1.84 -8.01 9.39
CA PHE A 251 1.39 -8.74 8.21
C PHE A 251 0.99 -7.80 7.08
N LEU A 252 0.05 -6.87 7.31
CA LEU A 252 -0.47 -5.97 6.27
C LEU A 252 0.62 -5.04 5.71
N ARG A 253 1.50 -4.51 6.57
CA ARG A 253 2.65 -3.70 6.14
C ARG A 253 3.57 -4.44 5.14
N TYR A 254 3.62 -5.76 5.23
CA TYR A 254 4.49 -6.62 4.44
C TYR A 254 3.68 -7.53 3.48
N CYS A 255 2.45 -7.16 3.12
CA CYS A 255 1.58 -7.97 2.25
C CYS A 255 2.23 -8.30 0.89
N ASN A 256 2.94 -7.34 0.29
CA ASN A 256 3.67 -7.51 -0.97
C ASN A 256 4.74 -8.59 -0.90
N VAL A 257 5.32 -8.80 0.29
CA VAL A 257 6.35 -9.81 0.52
C VAL A 257 5.77 -11.22 0.41
N PHE A 258 4.57 -11.44 0.94
CA PHE A 258 3.88 -12.71 0.81
C PHE A 258 3.40 -12.95 -0.64
N ALA A 259 2.95 -11.91 -1.34
CA ALA A 259 2.59 -12.00 -2.76
C ALA A 259 3.76 -12.46 -3.64
N PHE A 260 4.99 -12.02 -3.33
CA PHE A 260 6.21 -12.50 -3.99
C PHE A 260 6.42 -14.00 -3.76
N LEU A 261 6.35 -14.47 -2.51
CA LEU A 261 6.47 -15.89 -2.15
C LEU A 261 5.43 -16.74 -2.88
N ALA A 262 4.17 -16.30 -2.90
CA ALA A 262 3.08 -16.99 -3.59
C ALA A 262 3.19 -16.96 -5.13
N THR A 263 4.06 -16.13 -5.72
CA THR A 263 4.36 -16.17 -7.16
C THR A 263 5.38 -17.24 -7.49
N ARG A 264 6.41 -17.37 -6.66
CA ARG A 264 7.54 -18.27 -6.90
C ARG A 264 7.25 -19.69 -6.43
N GLN A 265 6.70 -19.85 -5.23
CA GLN A 265 6.42 -21.15 -4.62
C GLN A 265 4.98 -21.20 -4.07
N PRO A 266 3.99 -21.57 -4.91
CA PRO A 266 2.58 -21.60 -4.48
C PRO A 266 2.29 -22.65 -3.40
N GLN A 267 2.96 -23.81 -3.44
CA GLN A 267 2.76 -24.87 -2.44
C GLN A 267 3.15 -24.42 -1.03
N LEU A 268 4.29 -23.73 -0.89
CA LEU A 268 4.74 -23.19 0.39
C LEU A 268 3.81 -22.08 0.89
N ALA A 269 3.29 -21.25 -0.02
CA ALA A 269 2.29 -20.24 0.35
C ALA A 269 1.05 -20.90 0.94
N ASP A 270 0.52 -21.96 0.32
CA ASP A 270 -0.66 -22.67 0.82
C ASP A 270 -0.42 -23.31 2.20
N GLU A 271 0.75 -23.91 2.43
CA GLU A 271 1.12 -24.46 3.73
C GLU A 271 1.19 -23.38 4.83
N ILE A 272 1.77 -22.22 4.52
CA ILE A 272 1.85 -21.08 5.44
C ILE A 272 0.44 -20.51 5.70
N SER A 273 -0.39 -20.38 4.67
CA SER A 273 -1.80 -19.95 4.77
C SER A 273 -2.58 -20.89 5.69
N GLN A 274 -2.40 -22.21 5.54
CA GLN A 274 -3.03 -23.20 6.42
C GLN A 274 -2.51 -23.11 7.86
N ALA A 275 -1.20 -22.90 8.06
CA ALA A 275 -0.62 -22.72 9.40
C ALA A 275 -1.18 -21.47 10.10
N TYR A 276 -1.39 -20.38 9.36
CA TYR A 276 -2.07 -19.18 9.85
C TYR A 276 -3.51 -19.49 10.24
N VAL A 277 -4.29 -20.10 9.33
CA VAL A 277 -5.70 -20.47 9.55
C VAL A 277 -5.86 -21.35 10.79
N ASN A 278 -5.00 -22.35 10.98
CA ASN A 278 -5.04 -23.23 12.15
C ASN A 278 -4.69 -22.48 13.44
N THR A 279 -3.74 -21.54 13.38
CA THR A 279 -3.36 -20.70 14.53
C THR A 279 -4.49 -19.76 14.92
N MET A 280 -5.15 -19.13 13.94
CA MET A 280 -6.29 -18.24 14.21
C MET A 280 -7.54 -18.99 14.65
N ARG A 281 -7.80 -20.17 14.09
CA ARG A 281 -8.85 -21.06 14.59
C ARG A 281 -8.67 -21.33 16.08
N TRP A 282 -7.45 -21.73 16.48
CA TRP A 282 -7.13 -21.96 17.89
C TRP A 282 -7.30 -20.68 18.73
N TYR A 283 -6.77 -19.55 18.26
CA TYR A 283 -6.84 -18.25 18.96
C TYR A 283 -8.29 -17.83 19.24
N TYR A 284 -9.12 -17.74 18.20
CA TYR A 284 -10.51 -17.31 18.37
C TYR A 284 -11.32 -18.34 19.14
N THR A 285 -11.15 -19.64 18.89
CA THR A 285 -11.89 -20.67 19.65
C THR A 285 -11.56 -20.61 21.14
N ALA A 286 -10.29 -20.47 21.51
CA ALA A 286 -9.89 -20.38 22.91
C ALA A 286 -10.41 -19.11 23.59
N ASN A 287 -10.32 -17.96 22.91
CA ASN A 287 -10.78 -16.68 23.45
C ASN A 287 -12.30 -16.62 23.59
N PHE A 288 -13.06 -17.05 22.58
CA PHE A 288 -14.51 -17.09 22.65
C PHE A 288 -15.03 -18.17 23.59
N ALA A 289 -14.34 -19.29 23.76
CA ALA A 289 -14.69 -20.28 24.78
C ALA A 289 -14.56 -19.71 26.20
N ARG A 290 -13.47 -18.98 26.48
CA ARG A 290 -13.28 -18.26 27.75
C ARG A 290 -14.34 -17.18 27.93
N TYR A 291 -14.57 -16.37 26.90
CA TYR A 291 -15.56 -15.30 26.95
C TYR A 291 -16.97 -15.82 27.20
N ARG A 292 -17.36 -16.94 26.57
CA ARG A 292 -18.64 -17.62 26.82
C ARG A 292 -18.79 -17.99 28.31
N VAL A 293 -17.75 -18.55 28.92
CA VAL A 293 -17.76 -18.90 30.35
C VAL A 293 -17.84 -17.66 31.23
N SER A 294 -17.17 -16.56 30.87
CA SER A 294 -17.27 -15.28 31.58
C SER A 294 -18.70 -14.70 31.48
N LEU A 295 -19.35 -14.79 30.32
CA LEU A 295 -20.73 -14.35 30.13
C LEU A 295 -21.74 -15.23 30.87
N GLU A 296 -21.48 -16.54 31.02
CA GLU A 296 -22.33 -17.44 31.83
C GLU A 296 -22.31 -17.09 33.33
N LYS A 297 -21.28 -16.38 33.81
CA LYS A 297 -21.21 -15.89 35.20
C LYS A 297 -22.09 -14.66 35.45
N MET A 298 -22.50 -13.94 34.41
CA MET A 298 -23.40 -12.79 34.56
C MET A 298 -24.74 -13.25 35.14
N HIS A 299 -25.27 -12.50 36.10
CA HIS A 299 -26.56 -12.81 36.70
C HIS A 299 -27.72 -12.43 35.76
N VAL A 300 -28.34 -13.43 35.13
CA VAL A 300 -29.49 -13.26 34.23
C VAL A 300 -30.81 -13.56 34.97
N HIS A 301 -31.82 -12.73 34.76
CA HIS A 301 -33.18 -12.98 35.23
C HIS A 301 -33.76 -14.25 34.59
N VAL A 302 -34.09 -15.25 35.40
CA VAL A 302 -34.78 -16.47 34.97
C VAL A 302 -36.29 -16.24 34.98
N ILE A 303 -36.91 -16.21 33.80
CA ILE A 303 -38.36 -16.08 33.61
C ILE A 303 -38.88 -17.46 33.19
N ASP A 304 -39.55 -18.15 34.12
CA ASP A 304 -39.99 -19.55 33.98
C ASP A 304 -41.53 -19.66 33.92
N GLN A 305 -42.07 -20.87 33.85
CA GLN A 305 -43.51 -21.19 33.72
C GLN A 305 -44.40 -20.56 34.82
N THR A 306 -43.80 -20.19 35.96
CA THR A 306 -44.43 -19.45 37.06
C THR A 306 -44.75 -17.99 36.72
N ASP A 307 -44.23 -17.49 35.60
CA ASP A 307 -44.40 -16.13 35.11
C ASP A 307 -45.39 -16.03 33.94
N ALA A 308 -46.12 -17.10 33.61
CA ALA A 308 -47.10 -17.06 32.53
C ALA A 308 -48.19 -15.99 32.74
N ILE A 309 -48.64 -15.37 31.63
CA ILE A 309 -49.56 -14.21 31.61
C ILE A 309 -50.79 -14.39 32.52
N ALA A 310 -51.39 -15.58 32.54
CA ALA A 310 -52.64 -15.86 33.26
C ALA A 310 -52.47 -16.46 34.67
N LEU A 311 -51.26 -16.50 35.22
CA LEU A 311 -51.03 -16.97 36.59
C LEU A 311 -51.20 -15.83 37.62
N ASP A 312 -51.97 -16.10 38.68
CA ASP A 312 -52.31 -15.14 39.73
C ASP A 312 -51.05 -14.80 40.56
N PRO A 313 -50.66 -13.50 40.71
CA PRO A 313 -49.42 -13.12 41.41
C PRO A 313 -49.44 -13.46 42.90
N THR A 314 -50.62 -13.67 43.48
CA THR A 314 -50.84 -14.04 44.89
C THR A 314 -50.32 -15.44 45.23
N LYS A 315 -50.10 -16.29 44.23
CA LYS A 315 -49.50 -17.63 44.40
C LYS A 315 -47.97 -17.62 44.28
N ARG A 316 -47.34 -16.48 43.99
CA ARG A 316 -45.88 -16.36 44.04
C ARG A 316 -45.43 -16.21 45.49
N VAL A 317 -44.75 -17.23 46.01
CA VAL A 317 -43.91 -17.09 47.20
C VAL A 317 -42.65 -16.34 46.78
N VAL A 318 -42.73 -15.00 46.71
CA VAL A 318 -41.56 -14.16 46.46
C VAL A 318 -40.74 -14.14 47.75
N LYS A 319 -39.52 -14.70 47.73
CA LYS A 319 -38.55 -14.51 48.82
C LYS A 319 -38.32 -13.00 48.99
N ALA A 320 -38.44 -12.51 50.21
CA ALA A 320 -38.21 -11.09 50.51
C ALA A 320 -36.80 -10.68 50.07
N GLY A 321 -36.70 -9.67 49.20
CA GLY A 321 -35.42 -9.09 48.73
C GLY A 321 -35.15 -9.20 47.23
N THR A 322 -35.91 -9.96 46.45
CA THR A 322 -35.75 -9.99 44.99
C THR A 322 -36.48 -8.79 44.35
N PRO A 323 -35.82 -7.94 43.53
CA PRO A 323 -36.50 -6.83 42.86
C PRO A 323 -37.64 -7.37 42.00
N THR A 324 -38.82 -6.78 42.15
CA THR A 324 -40.02 -7.15 41.39
C THR A 324 -39.81 -6.79 39.92
N HIS A 325 -39.47 -7.78 39.10
CA HIS A 325 -39.32 -7.61 37.66
C HIS A 325 -40.69 -7.50 36.99
N ASN A 326 -40.88 -6.46 36.16
CA ASN A 326 -42.05 -6.34 35.29
C ASN A 326 -41.83 -7.13 33.99
N THR A 327 -42.03 -8.45 34.05
CA THR A 327 -41.87 -9.42 32.94
C THR A 327 -42.56 -9.01 31.62
N PHE A 328 -43.62 -8.20 31.69
CA PHE A 328 -44.46 -7.85 30.55
C PHE A 328 -44.34 -6.39 30.10
N SER A 329 -43.45 -5.59 30.70
CA SER A 329 -43.21 -4.21 30.27
C SER A 329 -41.82 -4.07 29.66
N VAL A 330 -41.73 -3.44 28.49
CA VAL A 330 -40.46 -3.21 27.80
C VAL A 330 -39.56 -2.21 28.52
N GLY A 331 -40.10 -1.09 29.03
CA GLY A 331 -39.34 -0.10 29.80
C GLY A 331 -37.97 0.24 29.18
N ARG A 332 -36.92 0.21 30.01
CA ARG A 332 -35.52 0.48 29.62
C ARG A 332 -34.86 -0.64 28.79
N ARG A 333 -35.54 -1.78 28.56
CA ARG A 333 -34.96 -2.88 27.75
C ARG A 333 -34.80 -2.50 26.28
N THR A 334 -35.62 -1.55 25.79
CA THR A 334 -35.44 -0.98 24.44
C THR A 334 -34.17 -0.18 24.29
N ASP A 335 -33.58 0.33 25.37
CA ASP A 335 -32.34 1.10 25.30
C ASP A 335 -31.19 0.22 24.77
N VAL A 336 -31.24 -1.10 24.95
CA VAL A 336 -30.24 -2.04 24.42
C VAL A 336 -30.19 -2.01 22.88
N LEU A 337 -31.32 -1.76 22.23
CA LEU A 337 -31.41 -1.60 20.77
C LEU A 337 -30.92 -0.22 20.31
N LYS A 338 -31.13 0.82 21.12
CA LYS A 338 -30.74 2.20 20.83
C LYS A 338 -29.30 2.52 21.23
N THR A 339 -28.71 1.72 22.11
CA THR A 339 -27.36 1.95 22.62
C THR A 339 -26.36 1.64 21.52
N SER A 340 -25.88 2.69 20.85
CA SER A 340 -24.80 2.68 19.85
C SER A 340 -23.42 2.40 20.45
N SER A 341 -23.33 1.76 21.63
CA SER A 341 -22.02 1.39 22.18
C SER A 341 -21.40 0.35 21.26
N ASP A 342 -20.47 0.82 20.42
CA ASP A 342 -19.77 0.10 19.35
C ASP A 342 -18.72 -0.88 19.88
N SER A 343 -18.67 -1.10 21.20
CA SER A 343 -17.71 -1.97 21.85
C SER A 343 -18.43 -3.00 22.71
N ALA A 344 -18.06 -4.27 22.52
CA ALA A 344 -18.52 -5.37 23.34
C ALA A 344 -17.95 -5.29 24.76
N VAL A 345 -18.71 -5.79 25.74
CA VAL A 345 -18.29 -5.81 27.14
C VAL A 345 -17.05 -6.71 27.29
N PRO A 346 -15.92 -6.19 27.79
CA PRO A 346 -14.74 -6.99 28.05
C PRO A 346 -15.00 -8.12 29.06
N ALA A 347 -14.34 -9.27 28.88
CA ALA A 347 -14.53 -10.45 29.74
C ALA A 347 -14.30 -10.18 31.24
N HIS A 348 -13.37 -9.29 31.61
CA HIS A 348 -13.13 -8.95 33.02
C HIS A 348 -14.28 -8.14 33.63
N LEU A 349 -14.81 -7.16 32.88
CA LEU A 349 -15.97 -6.39 33.30
C LEU A 349 -17.22 -7.26 33.39
N ALA A 350 -17.33 -8.27 32.53
CA ALA A 350 -18.42 -9.25 32.59
C ALA A 350 -18.43 -10.08 33.88
N GLU A 351 -17.27 -10.37 34.46
CA GLU A 351 -17.17 -11.16 35.69
C GLU A 351 -17.35 -10.34 36.96
N ASP A 352 -16.94 -9.07 36.94
CA ASP A 352 -17.05 -8.16 38.09
C ASP A 352 -18.46 -7.56 38.25
N ASP A 353 -19.28 -7.61 37.21
CA ASP A 353 -20.63 -7.04 37.21
C ASP A 353 -21.60 -7.91 38.02
N LYS A 354 -22.05 -7.36 39.15
CA LYS A 354 -23.01 -7.98 40.06
C LYS A 354 -24.46 -7.58 39.77
N SER A 355 -24.69 -6.71 38.79
CA SER A 355 -26.04 -6.28 38.45
C SER A 355 -26.82 -7.38 37.73
N MET A 356 -28.13 -7.38 37.95
CA MET A 356 -29.04 -8.35 37.33
C MET A 356 -29.39 -7.86 35.92
N HIS A 357 -29.15 -8.73 34.95
CA HIS A 357 -29.38 -8.45 33.53
C HIS A 357 -30.49 -9.32 32.95
N TYR A 358 -30.99 -8.91 31.79
CA TYR A 358 -31.84 -9.75 30.96
C TYR A 358 -31.01 -10.50 29.91
N LEU A 359 -31.62 -11.48 29.27
CA LEU A 359 -30.95 -12.38 28.33
C LEU A 359 -30.37 -11.65 27.10
N GLU A 360 -30.89 -10.49 26.73
CA GLU A 360 -30.39 -9.69 25.61
C GLU A 360 -28.97 -9.14 25.82
N ILE A 361 -28.53 -8.93 27.07
CA ILE A 361 -27.20 -8.37 27.36
C ILE A 361 -26.06 -9.35 27.03
N PRO A 362 -26.02 -10.58 27.57
CA PRO A 362 -25.00 -11.56 27.20
C PRO A 362 -25.11 -11.96 25.72
N PHE A 363 -26.33 -12.01 25.16
CA PHE A 363 -26.52 -12.25 23.73
C PHE A 363 -25.89 -11.14 22.87
N ARG A 364 -26.18 -9.86 23.17
CA ARG A 364 -25.59 -8.71 22.46
C ARG A 364 -24.07 -8.69 22.60
N ALA A 365 -23.56 -8.88 23.81
CA ALA A 365 -22.13 -8.81 24.11
C ALA A 365 -21.32 -9.87 23.37
N PHE A 366 -21.84 -11.11 23.27
CA PHE A 366 -21.19 -12.17 22.51
C PHE A 366 -21.21 -11.89 21.00
N ASN A 367 -22.40 -11.60 20.45
CA ASN A 367 -22.59 -11.44 19.01
C ASN A 367 -21.87 -10.19 18.47
N LEU A 368 -21.89 -9.08 19.19
CA LEU A 368 -21.17 -7.86 18.81
C LEU A 368 -19.65 -8.13 18.71
N ALA A 369 -19.07 -8.75 19.75
CA ALA A 369 -17.66 -9.13 19.75
C ALA A 369 -17.33 -10.08 18.58
N LEU A 370 -18.20 -11.05 18.31
CA LEU A 370 -18.02 -11.99 17.21
C LEU A 370 -18.01 -11.28 15.86
N ILE A 371 -18.98 -10.39 15.61
CA ILE A 371 -19.12 -9.70 14.34
C ILE A 371 -17.96 -8.76 14.08
N ASP A 372 -17.49 -8.03 15.09
CA ASP A 372 -16.36 -7.13 14.94
C ASP A 372 -15.07 -7.89 14.62
N ASN A 373 -14.75 -8.92 15.41
CA ASN A 373 -13.56 -9.74 15.18
C ASN A 373 -13.62 -10.50 13.84
N ALA A 374 -14.80 -11.02 13.48
CA ALA A 374 -15.02 -11.66 12.19
C ALA A 374 -14.86 -10.68 11.03
N SER A 375 -15.33 -9.44 11.18
CA SER A 375 -15.21 -8.40 10.16
C SER A 375 -13.75 -8.03 9.91
N THR A 376 -12.99 -7.83 10.99
CA THR A 376 -11.57 -7.50 10.89
C THR A 376 -10.76 -8.65 10.31
N GLU A 377 -11.07 -9.89 10.67
CA GLU A 377 -10.40 -11.07 10.12
C GLU A 377 -10.72 -11.26 8.64
N TYR A 378 -11.98 -11.09 8.22
CA TYR A 378 -12.36 -11.23 6.82
C TYR A 378 -11.69 -10.18 5.93
N ALA A 379 -11.62 -8.93 6.40
CA ALA A 379 -10.87 -7.87 5.74
C ALA A 379 -9.39 -8.22 5.64
N PHE A 380 -8.78 -8.69 6.74
CA PHE A 380 -7.38 -9.14 6.75
C PHE A 380 -7.11 -10.27 5.76
N LEU A 381 -7.95 -11.30 5.73
CA LEU A 381 -7.78 -12.42 4.81
C LEU A 381 -7.86 -11.95 3.36
N THR A 382 -8.76 -11.02 3.05
CA THR A 382 -8.93 -10.49 1.69
C THR A 382 -7.74 -9.61 1.27
N GLU A 383 -7.19 -8.82 2.20
CA GLU A 383 -6.08 -7.89 1.93
C GLU A 383 -4.71 -8.58 1.91
N PHE A 384 -4.46 -9.55 2.80
CA PHE A 384 -3.17 -10.23 2.89
C PHE A 384 -3.04 -11.35 1.85
N PHE A 385 -4.10 -12.14 1.66
CA PHE A 385 -4.12 -13.29 0.75
C PHE A 385 -4.66 -12.91 -0.64
N THR A 386 -4.13 -11.84 -1.24
CA THR A 386 -4.64 -11.23 -2.50
C THR A 386 -4.75 -12.18 -3.69
N LYS A 387 -3.94 -13.25 -3.71
CA LYS A 387 -3.96 -14.26 -4.78
C LYS A 387 -5.02 -15.34 -4.62
N HIS A 388 -5.62 -15.46 -3.44
CA HIS A 388 -6.64 -16.48 -3.21
C HIS A 388 -7.96 -16.02 -3.83
N THR A 389 -8.62 -16.93 -4.54
CA THR A 389 -9.97 -16.71 -5.06
C THR A 389 -10.92 -16.46 -3.89
N PHE A 390 -11.97 -15.67 -4.12
CA PHE A 390 -13.04 -15.40 -3.16
C PHE A 390 -13.57 -16.67 -2.46
N HIS A 391 -13.73 -17.78 -3.19
CA HIS A 391 -14.15 -19.06 -2.62
C HIS A 391 -13.16 -19.63 -1.61
N THR A 392 -11.86 -19.55 -1.89
CA THR A 392 -10.80 -20.02 -1.01
C THR A 392 -10.71 -19.17 0.24
N THR A 393 -10.81 -17.84 0.10
CA THR A 393 -10.88 -16.90 1.24
C THR A 393 -12.08 -17.20 2.13
N ARG A 394 -13.26 -17.46 1.55
CA ARG A 394 -14.45 -17.89 2.29
C ARG A 394 -14.25 -19.22 3.00
N ALA A 395 -13.61 -20.20 2.37
CA ALA A 395 -13.32 -21.50 2.97
C ALA A 395 -12.35 -21.38 4.16
N HIS A 396 -11.29 -20.59 4.02
CA HIS A 396 -10.37 -20.29 5.12
C HIS A 396 -11.07 -19.56 6.27
N PHE A 397 -11.89 -18.58 5.95
CA PHE A 397 -12.68 -17.84 6.93
C PHE A 397 -13.63 -18.77 7.72
N ASN A 398 -14.40 -19.60 7.02
CA ASN A 398 -15.28 -20.58 7.66
C ASN A 398 -14.48 -21.57 8.50
N SER A 399 -13.33 -22.03 8.01
CA SER A 399 -12.42 -22.88 8.76
C SER A 399 -11.96 -22.23 10.08
N ILE A 400 -11.75 -20.92 10.14
CA ILE A 400 -11.37 -20.21 11.36
C ILE A 400 -12.56 -20.09 12.32
N PHE A 401 -13.70 -19.63 11.83
CA PHE A 401 -14.83 -19.21 12.67
C PHE A 401 -15.92 -20.27 12.89
N GLN A 402 -15.95 -21.38 12.15
CA GLN A 402 -16.98 -22.41 12.34
C GLN A 402 -17.10 -22.87 13.80
N PRO A 403 -16.00 -23.18 14.53
CA PRO A 403 -16.11 -23.55 15.94
C PRO A 403 -16.66 -22.42 16.82
N VAL A 404 -16.40 -21.17 16.46
CA VAL A 404 -16.89 -19.99 17.18
C VAL A 404 -18.37 -19.75 16.91
N PHE A 405 -18.82 -19.99 15.68
CA PHE A 405 -20.24 -19.98 15.32
C PHE A 405 -21.01 -21.02 16.11
N ASP A 406 -20.47 -22.23 16.22
CA ASP A 406 -21.08 -23.29 17.02
C ASP A 406 -21.17 -22.90 18.50
N LEU A 407 -20.14 -22.25 19.06
CA LEU A 407 -20.17 -21.69 20.43
C LEU A 407 -21.24 -20.60 20.60
N GLY A 408 -21.40 -19.72 19.62
CA GLY A 408 -22.40 -18.65 19.65
C GLY A 408 -23.84 -19.18 19.53
N LEU A 409 -24.06 -20.17 18.66
CA LEU A 409 -25.34 -20.85 18.54
C LEU A 409 -25.67 -21.64 19.82
N ALA A 410 -24.68 -22.31 20.42
CA ALA A 410 -24.84 -23.01 21.69
C ALA A 410 -25.19 -22.06 22.84
N LEU A 411 -24.55 -20.89 22.92
CA LEU A 411 -24.89 -19.85 23.90
C LEU A 411 -26.32 -19.32 23.70
N THR A 412 -26.68 -19.00 22.45
CA THR A 412 -28.04 -18.54 22.14
C THR A 412 -29.08 -19.60 22.51
N LYS A 413 -28.76 -20.88 22.30
CA LYS A 413 -29.63 -21.99 22.69
C LYS A 413 -29.76 -22.07 24.21
N SER A 414 -28.66 -22.02 24.96
CA SER A 414 -28.74 -22.11 26.43
C SER A 414 -29.53 -20.95 27.04
N LEU A 415 -29.41 -19.74 26.50
CA LEU A 415 -30.14 -18.56 26.95
C LEU A 415 -31.66 -18.65 26.66
N THR A 416 -32.06 -19.29 25.57
CA THR A 416 -33.46 -19.33 25.09
C THR A 416 -34.19 -20.64 25.39
N GLU A 417 -33.50 -21.71 25.74
CA GLU A 417 -34.10 -23.02 25.99
C GLU A 417 -34.92 -23.07 27.28
N GLN A 418 -34.50 -22.32 28.31
CA GLN A 418 -35.15 -22.30 29.63
C GLN A 418 -35.99 -21.03 29.87
N SER A 419 -35.92 -20.04 28.97
CA SER A 419 -36.58 -18.75 29.16
C SER A 419 -37.95 -18.71 28.49
N LEU A 420 -38.97 -18.26 29.24
CA LEU A 420 -40.28 -17.86 28.73
C LEU A 420 -40.39 -16.33 28.48
N ASP A 421 -39.26 -15.64 28.43
CA ASP A 421 -39.22 -14.21 28.14
C ASP A 421 -39.37 -13.94 26.63
N ALA A 422 -40.62 -13.87 26.16
CA ALA A 422 -40.90 -13.54 24.77
C ALA A 422 -40.35 -12.17 24.35
N LEU A 423 -40.27 -11.20 25.27
CA LEU A 423 -39.75 -9.85 24.97
C LEU A 423 -38.23 -9.88 24.80
N GLY A 424 -37.51 -10.58 25.68
CA GLY A 424 -36.06 -10.76 25.54
C GLY A 424 -35.68 -11.51 24.26
N ILE A 425 -36.41 -12.56 23.91
CA ILE A 425 -36.20 -13.29 22.64
C ILE A 425 -36.45 -12.36 21.45
N LEU A 426 -37.52 -11.55 21.48
CA LEU A 426 -37.81 -10.60 20.40
C LEU A 426 -36.75 -9.50 20.29
N ILE A 427 -36.22 -9.00 21.41
CA ILE A 427 -35.08 -8.07 21.42
C ILE A 427 -33.85 -8.74 20.79
N CYS A 428 -33.56 -10.00 21.11
CA CYS A 428 -32.46 -10.75 20.47
C CYS A 428 -32.67 -10.91 18.95
N VAL A 429 -33.91 -11.09 18.49
CA VAL A 429 -34.24 -11.11 17.04
C VAL A 429 -33.91 -9.75 16.41
N ARG A 430 -34.31 -8.64 17.04
CA ARG A 430 -34.01 -7.29 16.54
C ARG A 430 -32.52 -6.99 16.53
N LEU A 431 -31.79 -7.41 17.57
CA LEU A 431 -30.33 -7.32 17.60
C LEU A 431 -29.70 -8.12 16.44
N ASN A 432 -30.18 -9.34 16.18
CA ASN A 432 -29.69 -10.16 15.07
C ASN A 432 -29.99 -9.55 13.69
N GLN A 433 -31.13 -8.86 13.54
CA GLN A 433 -31.44 -8.09 12.34
C GLN A 433 -30.54 -6.86 12.17
N HIS A 434 -30.28 -6.13 13.26
CA HIS A 434 -29.33 -5.01 13.26
C HIS A 434 -27.94 -5.49 12.84
N PHE A 435 -27.47 -6.60 13.42
CA PHE A 435 -26.25 -7.26 13.01
C PHE A 435 -26.26 -7.64 11.52
N ALA A 436 -27.34 -8.24 11.01
CA ALA A 436 -27.47 -8.55 9.58
C ALA A 436 -27.27 -7.30 8.70
N PHE A 437 -27.87 -6.17 9.08
CA PHE A 437 -27.73 -4.90 8.37
C PHE A 437 -26.30 -4.36 8.43
N GLU A 438 -25.64 -4.42 9.59
CA GLU A 438 -24.24 -4.02 9.73
C GLU A 438 -23.31 -4.86 8.87
N LEU A 439 -23.55 -6.17 8.76
CA LEU A 439 -22.78 -7.05 7.90
C LEU A 439 -22.97 -6.75 6.42
N GLN A 440 -24.19 -6.43 5.99
CA GLN A 440 -24.46 -5.97 4.63
C GLN A 440 -23.73 -4.66 4.33
N ARG A 441 -23.74 -3.71 5.28
CA ARG A 441 -23.00 -2.44 5.18
C ARG A 441 -21.48 -2.67 5.07
N ARG A 442 -20.95 -3.61 5.85
CA ARG A 442 -19.52 -4.01 5.84
C ARG A 442 -19.17 -4.94 4.66
N LYS A 443 -20.15 -5.44 3.89
CA LYS A 443 -20.00 -6.34 2.74
C LYS A 443 -19.31 -7.68 3.07
N ILE A 444 -19.70 -8.32 4.17
CA ILE A 444 -19.11 -9.61 4.61
C ILE A 444 -20.13 -10.76 4.43
N PRO A 445 -20.18 -11.41 3.25
CA PRO A 445 -21.18 -12.45 2.96
C PRO A 445 -20.89 -13.78 3.68
N ALA A 446 -19.72 -13.92 4.31
CA ALA A 446 -19.32 -15.17 4.97
C ALA A 446 -20.12 -15.44 6.26
N LEU A 447 -20.60 -14.40 6.95
CA LEU A 447 -21.34 -14.53 8.22
C LEU A 447 -22.86 -14.65 8.05
N GLU A 448 -23.40 -14.47 6.85
CA GLU A 448 -24.85 -14.58 6.60
C GLU A 448 -25.42 -15.92 7.09
N GLY A 449 -24.64 -17.01 6.94
CA GLY A 449 -25.03 -18.33 7.43
C GLY A 449 -25.21 -18.37 8.96
N TYR A 450 -24.37 -17.67 9.72
CA TYR A 450 -24.46 -17.60 11.18
C TYR A 450 -25.68 -16.80 11.64
N ILE A 451 -25.93 -15.65 11.01
CA ILE A 451 -27.11 -14.80 11.28
C ILE A 451 -28.40 -15.59 11.00
N ASN A 452 -28.45 -16.30 9.88
CA ASN A 452 -29.58 -17.14 9.51
C ASN A 452 -29.76 -18.31 10.49
N GLY A 453 -28.67 -18.97 10.90
CA GLY A 453 -28.71 -20.02 11.92
C GLY A 453 -29.26 -19.52 13.26
N THR A 454 -28.88 -18.29 13.66
CA THR A 454 -29.39 -17.64 14.87
C THR A 454 -30.89 -17.33 14.74
N ASN A 455 -31.35 -16.85 13.58
CA ASN A 455 -32.78 -16.65 13.30
C ASN A 455 -33.58 -17.96 13.36
N MET A 456 -33.04 -19.06 12.83
CA MET A 456 -33.67 -20.39 12.89
C MET A 456 -33.78 -20.96 14.30
N LEU A 457 -33.03 -20.41 15.26
CA LEU A 457 -33.14 -20.76 16.67
C LEU A 457 -34.13 -19.84 17.41
N LEU A 458 -34.07 -18.52 17.16
CA LEU A 458 -34.87 -17.53 17.89
C LEU A 458 -36.36 -17.57 17.50
N TRP A 459 -36.70 -17.64 16.20
CA TRP A 459 -38.09 -17.54 15.75
C TRP A 459 -38.99 -18.70 16.20
N PRO A 460 -38.58 -19.98 16.05
CA PRO A 460 -39.39 -21.10 16.54
C PRO A 460 -39.58 -21.06 18.05
N ARG A 461 -38.55 -20.62 18.79
CA ARG A 461 -38.64 -20.48 20.25
C ARG A 461 -39.58 -19.34 20.64
N PHE A 462 -39.54 -18.19 19.97
CA PHE A 462 -40.51 -17.12 20.18
C PHE A 462 -41.95 -17.60 19.97
N GLN A 463 -42.23 -18.34 18.89
CA GLN A 463 -43.56 -18.90 18.63
C GLN A 463 -44.00 -19.86 19.74
N GLN A 464 -43.11 -20.76 20.19
CA GLN A 464 -43.39 -21.69 21.29
C GLN A 464 -43.74 -20.95 22.59
N VAL A 465 -43.01 -19.88 22.94
CA VAL A 465 -43.31 -19.08 24.14
C VAL A 465 -44.67 -18.38 24.02
N ILE A 466 -45.00 -17.82 22.86
CA ILE A 466 -46.33 -17.24 22.63
C ILE A 466 -47.43 -18.30 22.73
N ASP A 467 -47.22 -19.50 22.21
CA ASP A 467 -48.19 -20.60 22.31
C ASP A 467 -48.38 -21.03 23.78
N ILE A 468 -47.32 -21.07 24.57
CA ILE A 468 -47.41 -21.32 26.03
C ILE A 468 -48.24 -20.22 26.73
N HIS A 469 -48.07 -18.96 26.35
CA HIS A 469 -48.89 -17.87 26.87
C HIS A 469 -50.36 -17.97 26.43
N CYS A 470 -50.62 -18.33 25.17
CA CYS A 470 -51.97 -18.58 24.66
C CYS A 470 -52.64 -19.72 25.44
N ASP A 471 -51.93 -20.82 25.67
CA ASP A 471 -52.43 -21.96 26.45
C ASP A 471 -52.65 -21.62 27.92
N SER A 472 -51.82 -20.75 28.50
CA SER A 472 -52.04 -20.22 29.86
C SER A 472 -53.36 -19.46 29.94
N ILE A 473 -53.64 -18.58 28.98
CA ILE A 473 -54.93 -17.85 28.90
C ILE A 473 -56.08 -18.82 28.66
N ARG A 474 -55.92 -19.80 27.76
CA ARG A 474 -56.95 -20.80 27.45
C ARG A 474 -57.30 -21.65 28.67
N LYS A 475 -56.29 -22.14 29.41
CA LYS A 475 -56.48 -22.93 30.65
C LYS A 475 -57.15 -22.10 31.74
N PHE A 476 -56.73 -20.85 31.93
CA PHE A 476 -57.38 -19.93 32.87
C PHE A 476 -58.83 -19.65 32.48
N THR A 477 -59.09 -19.44 31.19
CA THR A 477 -60.43 -19.26 30.63
C THR A 477 -61.34 -20.46 30.87
N ALA A 478 -60.81 -21.68 30.72
CA ALA A 478 -61.54 -22.90 30.99
C ALA A 478 -61.91 -23.06 32.48
N SER A 479 -61.04 -22.58 33.38
CA SER A 479 -61.26 -22.63 34.83
C SER A 479 -62.31 -21.64 35.36
N LEU A 480 -62.73 -20.66 34.55
CA LEU A 480 -63.77 -19.71 34.93
C LEU A 480 -65.15 -20.40 35.02
N PRO A 481 -65.98 -20.05 36.01
CA PRO A 481 -67.33 -20.59 36.15
C PRO A 481 -68.20 -20.15 34.97
N THR A 482 -68.84 -21.12 34.31
CA THR A 482 -69.73 -20.92 33.15
C THR A 482 -71.18 -20.62 33.52
N LYS A 483 -71.53 -20.75 34.80
CA LYS A 483 -72.90 -20.60 35.30
C LYS A 483 -73.02 -19.26 36.05
N PRO A 484 -74.06 -18.45 35.77
CA PRO A 484 -74.25 -17.19 36.48
C PRO A 484 -74.41 -17.45 37.98
N ALA A 485 -73.80 -16.58 38.79
CA ALA A 485 -73.70 -16.69 40.26
C ALA A 485 -75.05 -16.80 41.02
N GLY A 486 -76.19 -16.75 40.33
CA GLY A 486 -77.54 -16.85 40.91
C GLY A 486 -78.09 -18.27 41.10
N SER A 487 -77.34 -19.34 40.84
CA SER A 487 -77.88 -20.72 40.86
C SER A 487 -77.22 -21.69 41.86
N SER A 488 -76.39 -21.19 42.77
CA SER A 488 -75.82 -21.96 43.87
C SER A 488 -75.95 -21.19 45.18
N ALA A 489 -76.96 -21.54 45.98
CA ALA A 489 -77.28 -20.92 47.28
C ALA A 489 -76.25 -21.22 48.41
N LEU A 490 -75.04 -21.68 48.08
CA LEU A 490 -74.06 -22.17 49.06
C LEU A 490 -72.61 -21.77 48.76
N SER A 491 -72.37 -20.58 48.21
CA SER A 491 -71.00 -20.06 48.01
C SER A 491 -70.86 -18.65 48.59
N LEU A 492 -70.95 -18.54 49.92
CA LEU A 492 -70.86 -17.28 50.66
C LEU A 492 -69.42 -16.90 51.06
N THR A 493 -68.40 -17.65 50.62
CA THR A 493 -67.00 -17.45 51.07
C THR A 493 -65.96 -17.33 49.95
N THR A 494 -66.36 -17.39 48.67
CA THR A 494 -65.40 -17.30 47.56
C THR A 494 -65.84 -16.28 46.50
N SER A 495 -65.09 -15.17 46.46
CA SER A 495 -64.99 -14.17 45.38
C SER A 495 -66.09 -13.09 45.28
N THR A 496 -65.91 -12.03 46.09
CA THR A 496 -66.44 -10.67 45.86
C THR A 496 -66.00 -10.05 44.52
N THR A 497 -65.11 -10.70 43.76
CA THR A 497 -64.65 -10.30 42.43
C THR A 497 -65.61 -10.60 41.28
N SER A 498 -66.64 -11.43 41.49
CA SER A 498 -67.58 -11.88 40.45
C SER A 498 -68.63 -10.83 40.01
N GLN A 499 -68.68 -9.66 40.66
CA GLN A 499 -69.58 -8.56 40.30
C GLN A 499 -68.87 -7.22 40.07
N SER A 500 -67.53 -7.20 40.07
CA SER A 500 -66.78 -5.96 39.84
C SER A 500 -66.81 -5.60 38.35
N THR A 501 -67.16 -4.35 38.03
CA THR A 501 -67.03 -3.79 36.68
C THR A 501 -65.62 -3.27 36.38
N ALA A 502 -64.69 -3.40 37.32
CA ALA A 502 -63.31 -2.96 37.15
C ALA A 502 -62.56 -3.86 36.13
N PRO A 503 -61.57 -3.32 35.40
CA PRO A 503 -60.74 -4.11 34.52
C PRO A 503 -60.03 -5.25 35.25
N HIS A 504 -59.95 -6.42 34.61
CA HIS A 504 -59.27 -7.57 35.19
C HIS A 504 -57.75 -7.33 35.18
N PRO A 505 -56.97 -7.73 36.21
CA PRO A 505 -55.51 -7.53 36.21
C PRO A 505 -54.79 -8.18 35.00
N LEU A 506 -55.38 -9.24 34.45
CA LEU A 506 -54.94 -9.89 33.21
C LEU A 506 -54.97 -8.93 32.01
N THR A 507 -55.93 -8.03 31.96
CA THR A 507 -56.09 -7.04 30.89
C THR A 507 -54.92 -6.08 30.84
N GLN A 508 -54.46 -5.60 32.00
CA GLN A 508 -53.28 -4.74 32.08
C GLN A 508 -52.02 -5.48 31.63
N ARG A 509 -51.84 -6.75 32.03
CA ARG A 509 -50.69 -7.57 31.61
C ARG A 509 -50.70 -7.86 30.11
N PHE A 510 -51.85 -8.24 29.57
CA PHE A 510 -52.03 -8.45 28.14
C PHE A 510 -51.76 -7.17 27.36
N ALA A 511 -52.33 -6.04 27.78
CA ALA A 511 -52.13 -4.75 27.13
C ALA A 511 -50.66 -4.32 27.14
N ASN A 512 -49.98 -4.42 28.29
CA ASN A 512 -48.55 -4.10 28.40
C ASN A 512 -47.68 -5.02 27.52
N PHE A 513 -48.00 -6.32 27.45
CA PHE A 513 -47.27 -7.28 26.64
C PHE A 513 -47.48 -7.05 25.13
N VAL A 514 -48.71 -6.76 24.71
CA VAL A 514 -49.01 -6.41 23.32
C VAL A 514 -48.38 -5.08 22.95
N HIS A 515 -48.48 -4.06 23.81
CA HIS A 515 -47.78 -2.78 23.65
C HIS A 515 -46.28 -3.00 23.42
N ALA A 516 -45.66 -3.80 24.27
CA ALA A 516 -44.25 -4.16 24.19
C ALA A 516 -43.86 -4.82 22.85
N ILE A 517 -44.64 -5.80 22.38
CA ILE A 517 -44.41 -6.45 21.09
C ILE A 517 -44.56 -5.46 19.94
N LEU A 518 -45.57 -4.58 19.99
CA LEU A 518 -45.82 -3.58 18.96
C LEU A 518 -44.69 -2.53 18.87
N VAL A 519 -44.22 -2.02 20.01
CA VAL A 519 -43.07 -1.09 20.05
C VAL A 519 -41.83 -1.72 19.42
N LEU A 520 -41.55 -2.98 19.76
CA LEU A 520 -40.44 -3.74 19.19
C LEU A 520 -40.65 -4.13 17.72
N SER A 521 -41.84 -3.96 17.16
CA SER A 521 -42.18 -4.32 15.77
C SER A 521 -42.47 -3.11 14.89
N SER A 522 -42.16 -1.90 15.36
CA SER A 522 -42.31 -0.66 14.58
C SER A 522 -41.46 -0.66 13.30
N GLU A 523 -40.29 -1.28 13.33
CA GLU A 523 -39.37 -1.41 12.19
C GLU A 523 -39.48 -2.76 11.45
N ALA A 524 -40.49 -3.57 11.79
CA ALA A 524 -40.65 -4.92 11.24
C ALA A 524 -41.14 -4.93 9.79
N GLY A 525 -40.62 -5.84 8.98
CA GLY A 525 -41.17 -6.15 7.66
C GLY A 525 -42.49 -6.95 7.73
N ASP A 526 -43.33 -6.85 6.70
CA ASP A 526 -44.64 -7.52 6.61
C ASP A 526 -44.54 -9.08 6.65
N ASP A 527 -43.36 -9.67 6.40
CA ASP A 527 -43.14 -11.13 6.30
C ASP A 527 -42.85 -11.84 7.64
N GLU A 528 -42.80 -11.11 8.77
CA GLU A 528 -42.45 -11.70 10.06
C GLU A 528 -43.61 -12.48 10.70
N PRO A 529 -43.34 -13.61 11.41
CA PRO A 529 -44.39 -14.42 12.03
C PRO A 529 -45.10 -13.72 13.22
N ILE A 530 -44.69 -12.51 13.59
CA ILE A 530 -45.23 -11.73 14.70
C ILE A 530 -46.72 -11.47 14.54
N GLY A 531 -47.18 -11.10 13.33
CA GLY A 531 -48.60 -10.81 13.07
C GLY A 531 -49.50 -12.01 13.37
N SER A 532 -49.06 -13.21 12.97
CA SER A 532 -49.80 -14.46 13.25
C SER A 532 -49.85 -14.78 14.75
N SER A 533 -48.73 -14.58 15.45
CA SER A 533 -48.60 -14.80 16.89
C SER A 533 -49.45 -13.82 17.69
N LEU A 534 -49.47 -12.55 17.29
CA LEU A 534 -50.28 -11.50 17.92
C LEU A 534 -51.78 -11.75 17.70
N ARG A 535 -52.18 -12.15 16.49
CA ARG A 535 -53.57 -12.51 16.19
C ARG A 535 -54.07 -13.70 17.02
N ARG A 536 -53.22 -14.72 17.24
CA ARG A 536 -53.53 -15.86 18.11
C ARG A 536 -53.73 -15.41 19.57
N LEU A 537 -52.77 -14.68 20.13
CA LEU A 537 -52.84 -14.19 21.51
C LEU A 537 -54.08 -13.32 21.75
N ARG A 538 -54.37 -12.42 20.81
CA ARG A 538 -55.57 -11.58 20.81
C ARG A 538 -56.86 -12.39 20.84
N LYS A 539 -56.98 -13.40 19.96
CA LYS A 539 -58.18 -14.24 19.88
C LYS A 539 -58.47 -14.96 21.19
N GLU A 540 -57.43 -15.49 21.86
CA GLU A 540 -57.58 -16.14 23.15
C GLU A 540 -57.95 -15.15 24.27
N TYR A 541 -57.41 -13.93 24.23
CA TYR A 541 -57.78 -12.87 25.17
C TYR A 541 -59.23 -12.37 24.98
N GLU A 542 -59.68 -12.18 23.75
CA GLU A 542 -61.09 -11.85 23.47
C GLU A 542 -62.02 -12.98 23.93
N ALA A 543 -61.66 -14.25 23.69
CA ALA A 543 -62.42 -15.40 24.20
C ALA A 543 -62.46 -15.45 25.74
N PHE A 544 -61.35 -15.10 26.40
CA PHE A 544 -61.28 -14.94 27.85
C PHE A 544 -62.27 -13.89 28.35
N LEU A 545 -62.26 -12.68 27.76
CA LEU A 545 -63.16 -11.60 28.17
C LEU A 545 -64.63 -11.96 27.97
N VAL A 546 -64.98 -12.54 26.82
CA VAL A 546 -66.35 -13.01 26.55
C VAL A 546 -66.78 -14.06 27.57
N ARG A 547 -65.91 -15.02 27.92
CA ARG A 547 -66.22 -16.05 28.91
C ARG A 547 -66.30 -15.50 30.34
N SER A 548 -65.42 -14.58 30.71
CA SER A 548 -65.45 -13.88 32.00
C SER A 548 -66.75 -13.06 32.16
N SER A 549 -67.19 -12.39 31.08
CA SER A 549 -68.42 -11.60 31.05
C SER A 549 -69.68 -12.45 31.28
N LYS A 550 -69.69 -13.73 30.86
CA LYS A 550 -70.82 -14.67 31.08
C LYS A 550 -70.97 -15.10 32.55
N GLY A 551 -69.93 -14.93 33.38
CA GLY A 551 -70.02 -15.17 34.82
C GLY A 551 -70.80 -14.09 35.57
N VAL A 552 -70.98 -12.91 34.97
CA VAL A 552 -71.74 -11.78 35.54
C VAL A 552 -73.23 -11.94 35.23
N ALA A 553 -74.09 -11.91 36.25
CA ALA A 553 -75.53 -12.13 36.10
C ALA A 553 -76.28 -10.95 35.45
N GLU A 554 -75.83 -9.71 35.64
CA GLU A 554 -76.49 -8.51 35.13
C GLU A 554 -75.95 -8.08 33.75
N ALA A 555 -76.84 -7.94 32.76
CA ALA A 555 -76.48 -7.58 31.38
C ALA A 555 -75.79 -6.21 31.26
N ARG A 556 -76.30 -5.18 31.95
CA ARG A 556 -75.71 -3.83 31.94
C ARG A 556 -74.32 -3.79 32.59
N LYS A 557 -74.09 -4.58 33.64
CA LYS A 557 -72.75 -4.71 34.28
C LYS A 557 -71.78 -5.49 33.40
N ARG A 558 -72.28 -6.47 32.64
CA ARG A 558 -71.49 -7.25 31.68
C ARG A 558 -70.96 -6.40 30.52
N GLU A 559 -71.79 -5.55 29.94
CA GLU A 559 -71.39 -4.62 28.88
C GLU A 559 -70.39 -3.59 29.40
N LYS A 560 -70.63 -3.01 30.59
CA LYS A 560 -69.69 -2.10 31.24
C LYS A 560 -68.34 -2.74 31.57
N LEU A 561 -68.32 -4.00 32.01
CA LEU A 561 -67.09 -4.76 32.23
C LEU A 561 -66.29 -4.87 30.92
N LEU A 562 -66.93 -5.28 29.81
CA LEU A 562 -66.28 -5.41 28.52
C LEU A 562 -65.75 -4.06 28.02
N TYR A 563 -66.57 -3.01 28.08
CA TYR A 563 -66.18 -1.64 27.72
C TYR A 563 -64.96 -1.17 28.51
N ASN A 564 -64.96 -1.33 29.84
CA ASN A 564 -63.84 -0.89 30.69
C ASN A 564 -62.54 -1.65 30.37
N ASN A 565 -62.61 -2.95 30.06
CA ASN A 565 -61.44 -3.74 29.69
C ASN A 565 -60.91 -3.37 28.30
N TYR A 566 -61.79 -3.18 27.31
CA TYR A 566 -61.36 -2.73 25.97
C TYR A 566 -60.83 -1.29 25.99
N SER A 567 -61.46 -0.40 26.76
CA SER A 567 -60.97 0.96 26.97
C SER A 567 -59.57 0.97 27.58
N LEU A 568 -59.30 0.13 28.59
CA LEU A 568 -57.97 0.04 29.19
C LEU A 568 -56.91 -0.44 28.18
N VAL A 569 -57.24 -1.44 27.36
CA VAL A 569 -56.34 -1.90 26.28
C VAL A 569 -56.08 -0.77 25.28
N SER A 570 -57.12 -0.09 24.81
CA SER A 570 -56.98 1.03 23.88
C SER A 570 -56.16 2.19 24.45
N THR A 571 -56.34 2.53 25.74
CA THR A 571 -55.55 3.58 26.40
C THR A 571 -54.07 3.21 26.48
N ILE A 572 -53.74 1.97 26.84
CA ILE A 572 -52.34 1.53 26.92
C ILE A 572 -51.70 1.47 25.53
N LEU A 573 -52.47 1.11 24.50
CA LEU A 573 -51.99 1.03 23.13
C LEU A 573 -51.96 2.39 22.40
N ALA A 574 -52.54 3.45 22.96
CA ALA A 574 -52.72 4.75 22.31
C ALA A 574 -51.41 5.31 21.72
N ASP A 575 -50.28 5.14 22.41
CA ASP A 575 -48.98 5.73 22.04
C ASP A 575 -48.13 4.83 21.12
N THR A 576 -48.65 3.67 20.68
CA THR A 576 -47.89 2.75 19.80
C THR A 576 -47.98 3.13 18.32
N GLU A 577 -46.84 3.14 17.62
CA GLU A 577 -46.79 3.48 16.20
C GLU A 577 -46.54 2.23 15.33
N GLY A 578 -47.06 2.22 14.10
CA GLY A 578 -46.83 1.18 13.09
C GLY A 578 -48.12 0.54 12.54
N LYS A 579 -48.03 -0.03 11.33
CA LYS A 579 -49.15 -0.64 10.59
C LYS A 579 -49.86 -1.76 11.38
N MET A 580 -49.09 -2.62 12.06
CA MET A 580 -49.66 -3.66 12.93
C MET A 580 -50.32 -3.09 14.18
N ALA A 581 -49.81 -1.97 14.70
CA ALA A 581 -50.42 -1.30 15.84
C ALA A 581 -51.79 -0.72 15.46
N GLU A 582 -51.91 -0.10 14.28
CA GLU A 582 -53.18 0.42 13.76
C GLU A 582 -54.25 -0.67 13.59
N GLU A 583 -53.90 -1.86 13.05
CA GLU A 583 -54.84 -2.99 12.94
C GLU A 583 -55.36 -3.44 14.32
N VAL A 584 -54.46 -3.49 15.32
CA VAL A 584 -54.81 -3.92 16.67
C VAL A 584 -55.65 -2.86 17.38
N LYS A 585 -55.25 -1.58 17.30
CA LYS A 585 -55.99 -0.44 17.84
C LYS A 585 -57.40 -0.34 17.24
N GLY A 586 -57.51 -0.35 15.91
CA GLY A 586 -58.79 -0.19 15.23
C GLY A 586 -59.83 -1.22 15.64
N ARG A 587 -59.43 -2.47 15.90
CA ARG A 587 -60.38 -3.49 16.40
C ARG A 587 -60.60 -3.42 17.92
N PHE A 588 -59.61 -2.98 18.70
CA PHE A 588 -59.76 -2.38 20.05
C PHE A 588 -60.92 -1.38 20.13
N GLU A 589 -60.85 -0.37 19.26
CA GLU A 589 -61.76 0.76 19.24
C GLU A 589 -63.13 0.39 18.70
N GLY A 590 -63.20 -0.43 17.64
CA GLY A 590 -64.46 -0.98 17.14
C GLY A 590 -65.20 -1.81 18.20
N LEU A 591 -64.50 -2.70 18.91
CA LEU A 591 -65.09 -3.47 20.01
C LEU A 591 -65.51 -2.57 21.18
N ARG A 592 -64.78 -1.48 21.46
CA ARG A 592 -65.18 -0.50 22.48
C ARG A 592 -66.46 0.23 22.06
N GLU A 593 -66.58 0.62 20.80
CA GLU A 593 -67.73 1.31 20.24
C GLU A 593 -68.97 0.42 20.23
N ASP A 594 -68.85 -0.85 19.84
CA ASP A 594 -69.94 -1.84 19.84
C ASP A 594 -70.62 -2.00 21.22
N PHE A 595 -69.88 -1.86 22.31
CA PHE A 595 -70.39 -1.95 23.69
C PHE A 595 -70.58 -0.59 24.38
N GLY A 596 -70.25 0.51 23.69
CA GLY A 596 -70.31 1.87 24.21
C GLY A 596 -71.62 2.61 23.91
N VAL A 597 -72.50 2.03 23.09
CA VAL A 597 -73.69 2.72 22.55
C VAL A 597 -74.83 2.93 23.57
N ASP A 598 -74.83 2.27 24.74
CA ASP A 598 -75.90 2.43 25.75
C ASP A 598 -75.35 2.82 27.14
N SER A 599 -74.74 4.01 27.26
CA SER A 599 -74.43 4.61 28.57
C SER A 599 -75.67 5.18 29.25
#